data_AF-A0A4P5Z1M8-F1
#
_entry.id   AF-A0A4P5Z1M8-F1
#
_cell.length_a   1.000
_cell.length_b   1.000
_cell.length_c   1.000
_cell.angle_alpha   90.00
_cell.angle_beta   90.00
_cell.angle_gamma   90.00
#
_symmetry.space_group_name_H-M   'P 1'
#
loop_
_entity.id
_entity.type
_entity.pdbx_description
1 polymer ?
#
loop_
_entity_poly.entity_id
_entity_poly.type
_entity_poly.pdbx_seq_one_letter_code
_entity_poly.pdbx_strand_id
1 'polypeptide(L)'
;MHRLIRVIAAWSLGWLVYMIAMVMTVYDGITSLIFQPIIAVVFSTVAVGVSLLAGCIFRIPPMSRFWRSSWFWAAALAGGSILTMIYGADWGLTQTFTNPETGHQSVGLRLDMALVSYLVLIFAITNWPVRRSDDT
;
A
#
# COMPACT_ATOMS: atom_id res chain seq x y z
N MET A 1 11.75 3.14 -19.75
CA MET A 1 12.06 2.02 -18.82
C MET A 1 11.77 2.35 -17.36
N HIS A 2 12.18 3.50 -16.83
CA HIS A 2 11.99 3.81 -15.39
C HIS A 2 10.54 3.77 -14.86
N ARG A 3 9.54 4.09 -15.68
CA ARG A 3 8.11 3.99 -15.27
C ARG A 3 7.67 2.55 -15.08
N LEU A 4 8.04 1.66 -16.00
CA LEU A 4 7.68 0.25 -15.94
C LEU A 4 8.26 -0.41 -14.69
N ILE A 5 9.53 -0.11 -14.38
CA ILE A 5 10.20 -0.60 -13.16
C ILE A 5 9.44 -0.20 -11.90
N ARG A 6 8.96 1.06 -11.80
CA ARG A 6 8.18 1.51 -10.65
C ARG A 6 6.82 0.84 -10.53
N VAL A 7 6.13 0.66 -11.66
CA VAL A 7 4.84 -0.03 -11.69
C VAL A 7 4.99 -1.48 -11.24
N ILE A 8 6.01 -2.18 -11.76
CA ILE A 8 6.30 -3.56 -11.34
C ILE A 8 6.71 -3.60 -9.87
N ALA A 9 7.57 -2.68 -9.41
CA ALA A 9 7.98 -2.63 -8.01
C ALA A 9 6.81 -2.36 -7.06
N ALA A 10 5.94 -1.41 -7.39
CA ALA A 10 4.73 -1.11 -6.62
C ALA A 10 3.77 -2.31 -6.61
N TRP A 11 3.55 -2.94 -7.77
CA TRP A 11 2.71 -4.13 -7.88
C TRP A 11 3.24 -5.29 -7.03
N SER A 12 4.54 -5.59 -7.13
CA SER A 12 5.18 -6.66 -6.34
C SER A 12 5.14 -6.37 -4.84
N LEU A 13 5.36 -5.12 -4.43
CA LEU A 13 5.26 -4.76 -3.03
C LEU A 13 3.82 -4.83 -2.53
N GLY A 14 2.85 -4.40 -3.32
CA GLY A 14 1.42 -4.53 -3.00
C GLY A 14 1.00 -5.97 -2.83
N TRP A 15 1.51 -6.86 -3.69
CA TRP A 15 1.27 -8.28 -3.58
C TRP A 15 1.88 -8.85 -2.29
N LEU A 16 3.12 -8.48 -1.98
CA LEU A 16 3.82 -8.95 -0.79
C LEU A 16 3.15 -8.50 0.51
N VAL A 17 2.77 -7.22 0.60
CA VAL A 17 2.05 -6.68 1.78
C VAL A 17 0.70 -7.39 1.95
N TYR A 18 -0.03 -7.63 0.87
CA TYR A 18 -1.27 -8.38 0.91
C TYR A 18 -1.05 -9.81 1.43
N MET A 19 -0.04 -10.52 0.92
CA MET A 19 0.26 -11.88 1.36
C MET A 19 0.66 -11.93 2.83
N ILE A 20 1.47 -10.98 3.32
CA ILE A 20 1.81 -10.88 4.75
C ILE A 20 0.55 -10.68 5.59
N ALA A 21 -0.34 -9.78 5.18
CA ALA A 21 -1.60 -9.54 5.88
C ALA A 21 -2.46 -10.81 5.93
N MET A 22 -2.58 -11.54 4.82
CA MET A 22 -3.37 -12.78 4.77
C MET A 22 -2.76 -13.92 5.58
N VAL A 23 -1.42 -14.01 5.67
CA VAL A 23 -0.75 -15.01 6.54
C VAL A 23 -1.07 -14.76 8.02
N MET A 24 -1.36 -13.52 8.40
CA MET A 24 -1.83 -13.20 9.76
C MET A 24 -3.31 -13.49 9.99
N THR A 25 -4.07 -13.86 8.94
CA THR A 25 -5.48 -14.26 9.05
C THR A 25 -5.63 -15.77 9.11
N VAL A 26 -6.86 -16.24 9.37
CA VAL A 26 -7.16 -17.67 9.53
C VAL A 26 -6.87 -18.41 8.22
N TYR A 27 -6.12 -19.51 8.34
CA TYR A 27 -5.78 -20.39 7.22
C TYR A 27 -6.79 -21.53 7.12
N ASP A 28 -7.71 -21.43 6.16
CA ASP A 28 -8.74 -22.45 5.88
C ASP A 28 -8.24 -23.64 5.03
N GLY A 29 -6.93 -23.91 5.01
CA GLY A 29 -6.34 -25.05 4.31
C GLY A 29 -5.91 -24.76 2.86
N ILE A 30 -5.81 -25.83 2.05
CA ILE A 30 -5.23 -25.81 0.69
C ILE A 30 -5.95 -24.81 -0.23
N THR A 31 -7.26 -24.65 -0.05
CA THR A 31 -8.08 -23.70 -0.83
C THR A 31 -7.55 -22.26 -0.68
N SER A 32 -7.26 -21.84 0.55
CA SER A 32 -6.69 -20.51 0.83
C SER A 32 -5.30 -20.35 0.23
N LEU A 33 -4.49 -21.40 0.21
CA LEU A 33 -3.15 -21.38 -0.38
C LEU A 33 -3.15 -21.06 -1.88
N ILE A 34 -4.20 -21.48 -2.60
CA ILE A 34 -4.35 -21.23 -4.05
C ILE A 34 -5.05 -19.89 -4.32
N PHE A 35 -6.14 -19.59 -3.60
CA PHE A 35 -6.92 -18.39 -3.88
C PHE A 35 -6.30 -17.11 -3.34
N GLN A 36 -5.59 -17.14 -2.19
CA GLN A 36 -4.98 -15.94 -1.61
C GLN A 36 -4.00 -15.26 -2.58
N PRO A 37 -3.05 -15.96 -3.25
CA PRO A 37 -2.18 -15.34 -4.25
C PRO A 37 -2.92 -14.75 -5.45
N ILE A 38 -4.00 -15.39 -5.91
CA ILE A 38 -4.79 -14.91 -7.05
C ILE A 38 -5.50 -13.61 -6.67
N ILE A 39 -6.14 -13.57 -5.50
CA ILE A 39 -6.79 -12.38 -4.99
C ILE A 39 -5.76 -11.27 -4.73
N ALA A 40 -4.58 -11.60 -4.21
CA ALA A 40 -3.47 -10.67 -4.04
C ALA A 40 -3.08 -10.01 -5.38
N VAL A 41 -2.99 -10.79 -6.46
CA VAL A 41 -2.71 -10.27 -7.81
C VAL A 41 -3.81 -9.30 -8.26
N VAL A 42 -5.08 -9.66 -8.09
CA VAL A 42 -6.21 -8.81 -8.46
C VAL A 42 -6.19 -7.49 -7.68
N PHE A 43 -6.10 -7.56 -6.35
CA PHE A 43 -6.09 -6.37 -5.49
C PHE A 43 -4.88 -5.47 -5.77
N SER A 44 -3.68 -6.04 -5.94
CA SER A 44 -2.48 -5.26 -6.25
C SER A 44 -2.59 -4.57 -7.61
N THR A 45 -3.19 -5.25 -8.60
CA THR A 45 -3.44 -4.67 -9.93
C THR A 45 -4.43 -3.51 -9.85
N VAL A 46 -5.53 -3.68 -9.11
CA VAL A 46 -6.52 -2.61 -8.89
C VAL A 46 -5.89 -1.44 -8.15
N ALA A 47 -5.12 -1.68 -7.09
CA ALA A 47 -4.48 -0.65 -6.28
C ALA A 47 -3.45 0.17 -7.09
N VAL A 48 -2.65 -0.49 -7.93
CA VAL A 48 -1.74 0.18 -8.87
C VAL A 48 -2.53 0.98 -9.89
N GLY A 49 -3.63 0.44 -10.43
CA GLY A 49 -4.52 1.15 -11.35
C GLY A 49 -5.09 2.44 -10.73
N VAL A 50 -5.64 2.35 -9.52
CA VAL A 50 -6.14 3.49 -8.74
C VAL A 50 -5.02 4.51 -8.48
N SER A 51 -3.82 4.03 -8.14
CA SER A 51 -2.65 4.87 -7.88
C SER A 51 -2.15 5.61 -9.13
N LEU A 52 -2.25 4.99 -10.31
CA LEU A 52 -1.95 5.63 -11.59
C LEU A 52 -3.01 6.68 -11.95
N LEU A 53 -4.29 6.38 -11.71
CA LEU A 53 -5.39 7.34 -11.90
C LEU A 53 -5.27 8.54 -10.94
N ALA A 54 -4.96 8.31 -9.67
CA ALA A 54 -4.67 9.37 -8.71
C ALA A 54 -3.45 10.19 -9.15
N GLY A 55 -2.43 9.54 -9.70
CA GLY A 55 -1.27 10.19 -10.31
C GLY A 55 -1.61 11.13 -11.47
N CYS A 56 -2.73 10.92 -12.18
CA CYS A 56 -3.19 11.84 -13.22
C CYS A 56 -3.61 13.20 -12.65
N ILE A 57 -4.10 13.26 -11.40
CA ILE A 57 -4.43 14.53 -10.73
C ILE A 57 -3.16 15.37 -10.55
N PHE A 58 -2.02 14.73 -10.30
CA PHE A 58 -0.71 15.38 -10.22
C PHE A 58 -0.19 15.88 -11.58
N ARG A 59 -0.95 15.74 -12.66
CA ARG A 59 -0.64 16.40 -13.94
C ARG A 59 -0.98 17.90 -13.93
N ILE A 60 -1.72 18.36 -12.91
CA ILE A 60 -1.99 19.78 -12.68
C ILE A 60 -0.69 20.50 -12.27
N PRO A 61 -0.26 21.59 -12.97
CA PRO A 61 1.08 22.17 -12.83
C PRO A 61 1.55 22.52 -11.40
N PRO A 62 0.76 23.18 -10.54
CA PRO A 62 1.20 23.50 -9.17
C PRO A 62 1.47 22.24 -8.34
N MET A 63 0.60 21.24 -8.41
CA MET A 63 0.71 20.01 -7.63
C MET A 63 1.86 19.13 -8.14
N SER A 64 2.06 19.08 -9.46
CA SER A 64 3.19 18.34 -10.04
C SER A 64 4.53 18.93 -9.62
N ARG A 65 4.64 20.26 -9.56
CA ARG A 65 5.89 20.92 -9.16
C ARG A 65 6.22 20.62 -7.71
N PHE A 66 5.24 20.73 -6.81
CA PHE A 66 5.43 20.40 -5.40
C PHE A 66 5.87 18.94 -5.22
N TRP A 67 5.15 18.00 -5.84
CA TRP A 67 5.45 16.57 -5.74
C TRP A 67 6.83 16.21 -6.32
N ARG A 68 7.21 16.84 -7.44
CA ARG A 68 8.52 16.60 -8.08
C ARG A 68 9.66 17.41 -7.47
N SER A 69 9.37 18.39 -6.62
CA SER A 69 10.38 19.25 -6.01
C SER A 69 11.35 18.48 -5.12
N SER A 70 10.89 17.40 -4.49
CA SER A 70 11.74 16.60 -3.61
C SER A 70 11.31 15.15 -3.57
N TRP A 71 12.28 14.24 -3.69
CA TRP A 71 12.09 12.81 -3.47
C TRP A 71 11.69 12.49 -2.03
N PHE A 72 11.98 13.41 -1.10
CA PHE A 72 11.65 13.28 0.31
C PHE A 72 10.14 13.11 0.54
N TRP A 73 9.27 13.74 -0.24
CA TRP A 73 7.81 13.60 -0.07
C TRP A 73 7.32 12.18 -0.36
N ALA A 74 7.81 11.56 -1.43
CA ALA A 74 7.46 10.18 -1.75
C ALA A 74 8.05 9.20 -0.72
N ALA A 75 9.29 9.44 -0.27
CA ALA A 75 9.92 8.64 0.77
C ALA A 75 9.18 8.76 2.12
N ALA A 76 8.78 9.97 2.50
CA ALA A 76 8.03 10.23 3.72
C ALA A 76 6.65 9.56 3.69
N LEU A 77 5.96 9.55 2.55
CA LEU A 77 4.67 8.88 2.41
C LEU A 77 4.81 7.35 2.43
N ALA A 78 5.79 6.80 1.72
CA ALA A 78 6.07 5.36 1.76
C ALA A 78 6.46 4.91 3.18
N GLY A 79 7.40 5.62 3.82
CA GLY A 79 7.83 5.36 5.18
C GLY A 79 6.70 5.53 6.20
N GLY A 80 5.94 6.61 6.11
CA GLY A 80 4.79 6.87 6.97
C GLY A 80 3.71 5.81 6.84
N SER A 81 3.44 5.33 5.63
CA SER A 81 2.54 4.19 5.43
C SER A 81 3.05 2.92 6.10
N ILE A 82 4.32 2.57 5.93
CA ILE A 82 4.90 1.36 6.52
C ILE A 82 4.84 1.46 8.06
N LEU A 83 5.22 2.61 8.61
CA LEU A 83 5.14 2.88 10.04
C LEU A 83 3.71 2.78 10.56
N THR A 84 2.73 3.27 9.80
CA THR A 84 1.30 3.17 10.18
C THR A 84 0.82 1.72 10.14
N MET A 85 1.28 0.90 9.20
CA MET A 85 0.94 -0.53 9.18
C MET A 85 1.55 -1.30 10.36
N ILE A 86 2.78 -0.96 10.76
CA ILE A 86 3.50 -1.66 11.83
C ILE A 86 3.05 -1.18 13.22
N TYR A 87 3.02 0.14 13.42
CA TYR A 87 2.80 0.80 14.73
C TYR A 87 1.45 1.47 14.86
N GLY A 88 0.58 1.44 13.83
CA GLY A 88 -0.72 2.07 13.90
C GLY A 88 -1.59 1.51 15.04
N ALA A 89 -1.35 0.24 15.41
CA ALA A 89 -2.01 -0.36 16.57
C ALA A 89 -1.62 0.35 17.89
N ASP A 90 -0.35 0.68 18.07
CA ASP A 90 0.16 1.37 19.27
C ASP A 90 -0.32 2.82 19.36
N TRP A 91 -0.67 3.44 18.24
CA TRP A 91 -1.23 4.79 18.17
C TRP A 91 -2.75 4.85 18.45
N GLY A 92 -3.36 3.72 18.80
CA GLY A 92 -4.80 3.65 19.07
C GLY A 92 -5.66 3.66 17.80
N LEU A 93 -5.08 3.41 16.62
CA LEU A 93 -5.84 3.21 15.37
C LEU A 93 -6.41 1.79 15.28
N THR A 94 -6.86 1.25 16.40
CA THR A 94 -7.32 -0.14 16.49
C THR A 94 -8.84 -0.24 16.49
N GLN A 95 -9.32 -1.41 16.09
CA GLN A 95 -10.71 -1.83 16.22
C GLN A 95 -10.73 -3.19 16.89
N THR A 96 -11.68 -3.36 17.81
CA THR A 96 -11.95 -4.66 18.42
C THR A 96 -12.82 -5.47 17.46
N PHE A 97 -12.32 -6.65 17.09
CA PHE A 97 -13.06 -7.64 16.34
C PHE A 97 -13.47 -8.75 17.31
N THR A 98 -14.76 -8.97 17.45
CA THR A 98 -15.28 -10.12 18.19
C THR A 98 -15.43 -11.26 17.21
N ASN A 99 -14.67 -12.34 17.42
CA ASN A 99 -14.83 -13.54 16.61
C ASN A 99 -16.21 -14.17 16.95
N PRO A 100 -17.12 -14.31 15.98
CA PRO A 100 -18.47 -14.82 16.24
C PRO A 100 -18.49 -16.30 16.65
N GLU A 101 -17.44 -17.06 16.33
CA GLU A 101 -17.37 -18.50 16.60
C GLU A 101 -16.75 -18.81 17.97
N THR A 102 -15.80 -17.99 18.43
CA THR A 102 -15.05 -18.25 19.67
C THR A 102 -15.32 -17.24 20.78
N GLY A 103 -15.97 -16.12 20.47
CA GLY A 103 -16.21 -15.02 21.42
C GLY A 103 -14.93 -14.27 21.85
N HIS A 104 -13.76 -14.66 21.35
CA HIS A 104 -12.51 -13.98 21.63
C HIS A 104 -12.47 -12.62 20.94
N GLN A 105 -12.05 -11.61 21.68
CA GLN A 105 -11.80 -10.27 21.15
C GLN A 105 -10.36 -10.18 20.68
N SER A 106 -10.17 -9.85 19.41
CA SER A 106 -8.86 -9.54 18.83
C SER A 106 -8.81 -8.04 18.52
N VAL A 107 -7.75 -7.39 18.97
CA VAL A 107 -7.49 -5.98 18.66
C VAL A 107 -6.60 -5.95 17.42
N GLY A 108 -7.11 -5.36 16.33
CA GLY A 108 -6.38 -5.20 15.07
C GLY A 108 -6.37 -3.76 14.63
N LEU A 109 -5.50 -3.41 13.68
CA LEU A 109 -5.54 -2.11 13.01
C LEU A 109 -6.91 -1.94 12.32
N ARG A 110 -7.49 -0.75 12.40
CA ARG A 110 -8.74 -0.47 11.69
C ARG A 110 -8.55 -0.70 10.19
N LEU A 111 -9.53 -1.35 9.57
CA LEU A 111 -9.47 -1.74 8.15
C LEU A 111 -9.27 -0.54 7.22
N ASP A 112 -9.89 0.60 7.54
CA ASP A 112 -9.75 1.83 6.79
C ASP A 112 -8.30 2.36 6.82
N MET A 113 -7.65 2.35 7.99
CA MET A 113 -6.27 2.77 8.15
C MET A 113 -5.30 1.83 7.44
N ALA A 114 -5.55 0.52 7.50
CA ALA A 114 -4.77 -0.47 6.77
C ALA A 114 -4.86 -0.24 5.26
N LEU A 115 -6.07 -0.02 4.74
CA LEU A 115 -6.33 0.18 3.32
C LEU A 115 -5.78 1.52 2.82
N VAL A 116 -5.93 2.60 3.59
CA VAL A 116 -5.36 3.92 3.26
C VAL A 116 -3.84 3.84 3.24
N SER A 117 -3.22 3.23 4.25
CA SER A 117 -1.77 3.03 4.28
C SER A 117 -1.33 2.26 3.03
N TYR A 118 -2.00 1.14 2.74
CA TYR A 118 -1.69 0.33 1.57
C TYR A 118 -1.73 1.12 0.27
N LEU A 119 -2.80 1.87 0.03
CA LEU A 119 -2.92 2.71 -1.16
C LEU A 119 -1.86 3.82 -1.20
N VAL A 120 -1.55 4.46 -0.07
CA VAL A 120 -0.51 5.49 0.01
C VAL A 120 0.87 4.94 -0.32
N LEU A 121 1.20 3.73 0.15
CA LEU A 121 2.46 3.05 -0.18
C LEU A 121 2.59 2.80 -1.68
N ILE A 122 1.56 2.19 -2.27
CA ILE A 122 1.53 1.88 -3.72
C ILE A 122 1.59 3.16 -4.54
N PHE A 123 0.85 4.19 -4.12
CA PHE A 123 0.86 5.49 -4.76
C PHE A 123 2.25 6.14 -4.73
N ALA A 124 2.90 6.16 -3.57
CA ALA A 124 4.21 6.78 -3.38
C ALA A 124 5.28 6.13 -4.26
N ILE A 125 5.28 4.80 -4.36
CA ILE A 125 6.24 4.03 -5.17
C ILE A 125 5.94 4.19 -6.66
N THR A 126 4.67 4.04 -7.06
CA THR A 126 4.25 4.16 -8.46
C THR A 126 4.56 5.55 -9.01
N ASN A 127 4.35 6.60 -8.20
CA ASN A 127 4.53 8.00 -8.58
C ASN A 127 5.86 8.60 -8.08
N TRP A 128 6.86 7.78 -7.78
CA TRP A 128 8.14 8.25 -7.25
C TRP A 128 8.79 9.30 -8.17
N PRO A 129 9.25 10.46 -7.66
CA PRO A 129 9.83 11.51 -8.49
C PRO A 129 11.23 11.13 -9.02
N VAL A 130 11.29 11.08 -10.35
CA VAL A 130 12.47 11.07 -11.22
C VAL A 130 13.33 12.33 -11.19
N ARG A 131 14.32 12.54 -10.31
CA ARG A 131 15.25 13.65 -10.57
C ARG A 131 16.12 13.28 -11.77
N ARG A 132 15.99 14.02 -12.87
CA ARG A 132 16.83 13.83 -14.06
C ARG A 132 18.23 14.29 -13.67
N SER A 133 19.22 13.44 -13.88
CA SER A 133 20.63 13.70 -13.55
C SER A 133 21.31 14.66 -14.54
N ASP A 134 20.55 15.30 -15.43
CA ASP A 134 21.08 16.15 -16.51
C ASP A 134 21.25 17.63 -16.10
N ASP A 135 21.00 17.97 -14.83
CA ASP A 135 21.07 19.35 -14.28
C ASP A 135 22.32 19.59 -13.39
N THR A 136 23.42 18.87 -13.61
CA THR A 136 24.73 19.14 -12.97
C THR A 136 25.79 19.39 -14.01
#